data_AF-A0A0P7K338-F1
#
_entry.id   AF-A0A0P7K338-F1
#
_cell.length_a   1.000
_cell.length_b   1.000
_cell.length_c   1.000
_cell.angle_alpha   90.00
_cell.angle_beta   90.00
_cell.angle_gamma   90.00
#
_symmetry.space_group_name_H-M   'P 1'
#
loop_
_entity.id
_entity.type
_entity.pdbx_description
1 polymer ?
#
loop_
_entity_poly.entity_id
_entity_poly.type
_entity_poly.pdbx_seq_one_letter_code
_entity_poly.pdbx_strand_id
1 'polypeptide(L)'
;MITKLLTLIKSNVKQIPEKEGCAIIHRYSNDGFTCKPLKSDVHRYGENFIDIVITDFKMRNEKVNEDEIKTTVYMEQKWSGCFLDVDTTHLLDGVLSFRSLDNKNFAYFPKDKLIWVRNISPYLDEKNGPIPFVGFVNKPYYPNGIKFPQEIAAPQIDFVQMPFEKAIERLEIVKREQGGQIEEIYCELYLLKSQLEHLTIIR
;
A
#
# COMPACT_ATOMS: atom_id res chain seq x y z
N MET A 1 -34.71 21.11 -21.99
CA MET A 1 -34.83 21.20 -20.52
C MET A 1 -34.23 19.98 -19.79
N ILE A 2 -33.27 19.25 -20.41
CA ILE A 2 -32.65 18.03 -19.83
C ILE A 2 -31.16 18.25 -19.52
N THR A 3 -30.52 19.24 -20.13
CA THR A 3 -29.08 19.52 -19.99
C THR A 3 -28.68 20.14 -18.65
N LYS A 4 -29.62 20.78 -17.94
CA LYS A 4 -29.35 21.37 -16.60
C LYS A 4 -29.34 20.32 -15.48
N LEU A 5 -29.97 19.16 -15.66
CA LEU A 5 -30.00 18.12 -14.63
C LEU A 5 -28.69 17.32 -14.57
N LEU A 6 -28.03 17.09 -15.71
CA LEU A 6 -26.73 16.40 -15.79
C LEU A 6 -25.55 17.24 -15.28
N THR A 7 -25.72 18.56 -15.16
CA THR A 7 -24.69 19.43 -14.57
C THR A 7 -24.74 19.44 -13.04
N LEU A 8 -25.88 19.04 -12.45
CA LEU A 8 -26.09 19.02 -10.99
C LEU A 8 -25.63 17.71 -10.32
N ILE A 9 -25.23 16.71 -11.11
CA ILE A 9 -24.66 15.42 -10.63
C ILE A 9 -23.14 15.39 -10.84
N LYS A 10 -22.50 16.55 -11.08
CA LYS A 10 -21.07 16.69 -10.83
C LYS A 10 -20.86 16.92 -9.33
N SER A 11 -20.93 15.80 -8.62
CA SER A 11 -20.13 15.51 -7.44
C SER A 11 -19.96 16.65 -6.44
N ASN A 12 -20.79 16.65 -5.39
CA ASN A 12 -20.45 17.26 -4.09
C ASN A 12 -19.25 16.50 -3.49
N VAL A 13 -18.08 16.56 -4.13
CA VAL A 13 -16.82 16.19 -3.49
C VAL A 13 -16.60 17.29 -2.46
N LYS A 14 -16.88 16.97 -1.21
CA LYS A 14 -16.48 17.78 -0.06
C LYS A 14 -14.99 18.05 -0.23
N GLN A 15 -14.63 19.28 -0.56
CA GLN A 15 -13.25 19.66 -0.76
C GLN A 15 -12.54 19.48 0.59
N ILE A 16 -11.74 18.42 0.70
CA ILE A 16 -10.97 18.15 1.91
C ILE A 16 -9.87 19.21 1.96
N PRO A 17 -9.79 20.04 3.02
CA PRO A 17 -8.80 21.09 3.08
C PRO A 17 -7.39 20.50 3.09
N GLU A 18 -6.41 21.25 2.61
CA GLU A 18 -5.01 20.83 2.79
C GLU A 18 -4.59 20.99 4.26
N LYS A 19 -3.70 20.12 4.71
CA LYS A 19 -3.06 20.22 6.03
C LYS A 19 -1.56 20.13 5.84
N GLU A 20 -0.86 21.20 6.19
CA GLU A 20 0.60 21.29 6.06
C GLU A 20 1.30 20.10 6.72
N GLY A 21 2.34 19.59 6.06
CA GLY A 21 3.10 18.41 6.52
C GLY A 21 2.33 17.08 6.52
N CYS A 22 1.07 17.06 6.08
CA CYS A 22 0.23 15.87 6.06
C CYS A 22 -0.27 15.56 4.65
N ALA A 23 -0.69 14.32 4.43
CA ALA A 23 -1.44 13.91 3.27
C ALA A 23 -2.63 13.03 3.67
N ILE A 24 -3.58 12.90 2.75
CA ILE A 24 -4.83 12.19 3.00
C ILE A 24 -4.62 10.71 2.70
N ILE A 25 -5.14 9.88 3.59
CA ILE A 25 -5.40 8.46 3.35
C ILE A 25 -6.89 8.21 3.51
N HIS A 26 -7.36 7.13 2.90
CA HIS A 26 -8.72 6.67 3.11
C HIS A 26 -8.80 5.18 3.41
N ARG A 27 -9.93 4.76 3.97
CA ARG A 27 -10.23 3.36 4.25
C ARG A 27 -11.72 3.09 4.05
N TYR A 28 -12.02 2.01 3.34
CA TYR A 28 -13.37 1.45 3.24
C TYR A 28 -13.65 0.57 4.47
N SER A 29 -14.45 1.08 5.40
CA SER A 29 -14.86 0.35 6.61
C SER A 29 -16.02 1.07 7.32
N ASN A 30 -16.96 0.32 7.89
CA ASN A 30 -18.00 0.93 8.74
C ASN A 30 -17.48 1.37 10.12
N ASP A 31 -16.34 0.84 10.56
CA ASP A 31 -15.74 1.11 11.87
C ASP A 31 -14.68 2.24 11.83
N GLY A 32 -14.51 2.92 10.70
CA GLY A 32 -13.46 3.93 10.53
C GLY A 32 -12.07 3.33 10.39
N PHE A 33 -11.08 3.87 11.11
CA PHE A 33 -9.69 3.41 11.10
C PHE A 33 -9.42 2.50 12.30
N THR A 34 -9.25 1.21 12.05
CA THR A 34 -9.05 0.15 13.06
C THR A 34 -7.99 -0.82 12.59
N CYS A 35 -7.29 -1.48 13.53
CA CYS A 35 -6.34 -2.54 13.20
C CYS A 35 -7.07 -3.81 12.74
N LYS A 36 -7.54 -3.80 11.50
CA LYS A 36 -8.18 -4.93 10.85
C LYS A 36 -7.65 -5.06 9.42
N PRO A 37 -7.27 -6.27 8.99
CA PRO A 37 -6.82 -6.55 7.62
C PRO A 37 -7.84 -6.12 6.57
N LEU A 38 -7.34 -5.81 5.37
CA LEU A 38 -8.17 -5.30 4.28
C LEU A 38 -9.20 -6.31 3.78
N LYS A 39 -8.77 -7.56 3.54
CA LYS A 39 -9.54 -8.57 2.78
C LYS A 39 -10.31 -9.59 3.61
N SER A 40 -9.84 -9.99 4.80
CA SER A 40 -10.60 -10.86 5.70
C SER A 40 -10.03 -10.84 7.11
N ASP A 41 -10.83 -11.15 8.13
CA ASP A 41 -10.43 -11.25 9.54
C ASP A 41 -9.31 -12.29 9.77
N VAL A 42 -9.04 -13.13 8.77
CA VAL A 42 -7.94 -14.08 8.72
C VAL A 42 -6.91 -13.58 7.69
N HIS A 43 -5.71 -13.24 8.13
CA HIS A 43 -4.61 -13.03 7.18
C HIS A 43 -4.38 -14.34 6.42
N ARG A 44 -4.48 -14.33 5.09
CA ARG A 44 -3.95 -15.44 4.30
C ARG A 44 -2.44 -15.39 4.45
N TYR A 45 -1.88 -16.50 4.94
CA TYR A 45 -0.49 -16.75 5.34
C TYR A 45 0.59 -16.56 4.23
N GLY A 46 0.50 -15.56 3.37
CA GLY A 46 1.35 -15.45 2.17
C GLY A 46 2.06 -14.12 1.93
N GLU A 47 1.77 -13.07 2.68
CA GLU A 47 2.42 -11.75 2.50
C GLU A 47 3.52 -11.57 3.55
N ASN A 48 4.73 -11.21 3.12
CA ASN A 48 5.81 -10.87 4.03
C ASN A 48 6.01 -9.36 4.14
N PHE A 49 6.64 -8.94 5.24
CA PHE A 49 7.05 -7.55 5.45
C PHE A 49 8.56 -7.49 5.54
N ILE A 50 9.19 -6.93 4.52
CA ILE A 50 10.63 -6.84 4.36
C ILE A 50 11.09 -5.55 5.02
N ASP A 51 11.88 -5.65 6.08
CA ASP A 51 12.34 -4.55 6.94
C ASP A 51 13.46 -3.74 6.27
N ILE A 52 13.12 -3.17 5.11
CA ILE A 52 13.95 -2.28 4.31
C ILE A 52 13.19 -1.00 4.03
N VAL A 53 13.89 0.13 4.11
CA VAL A 53 13.33 1.45 3.80
C VAL A 53 13.70 1.83 2.38
N ILE A 54 12.70 1.98 1.52
CA ILE A 54 12.87 2.44 0.15
C ILE A 54 12.88 3.97 0.13
N THR A 55 14.02 4.55 -0.24
CA THR A 55 14.20 6.00 -0.40
C THR A 55 14.51 6.43 -1.83
N ASP A 56 14.91 5.49 -2.69
CA ASP A 56 15.25 5.75 -4.09
C ASP A 56 14.45 4.84 -5.03
N PHE A 57 13.69 5.45 -5.94
CA PHE A 57 12.99 4.72 -6.99
C PHE A 57 13.90 4.23 -8.11
N LYS A 58 15.23 4.21 -7.98
CA LYS A 58 16.12 3.47 -8.88
C LYS A 58 16.47 2.07 -8.35
N MET A 59 16.14 1.76 -7.09
CA MET A 59 16.32 0.43 -6.51
C MET A 59 15.48 -0.59 -7.27
N ARG A 60 16.09 -1.68 -7.74
CA ARG A 60 15.42 -2.70 -8.57
C ARG A 60 15.97 -4.07 -8.26
N ASN A 61 15.08 -5.00 -7.94
CA ASN A 61 15.43 -6.38 -7.68
C ASN A 61 16.57 -6.53 -6.66
N GLU A 62 16.58 -5.67 -5.64
CA GLU A 62 17.55 -5.74 -4.55
C GLU A 62 17.49 -7.11 -3.87
N LYS A 63 18.63 -7.53 -3.32
CA LYS A 63 18.76 -8.79 -2.60
C LYS A 63 18.83 -8.51 -1.11
N VAL A 64 17.96 -9.15 -0.34
CA VAL A 64 17.96 -9.07 1.13
C VAL A 64 18.21 -10.45 1.72
N ASN A 65 18.60 -10.51 2.98
CA ASN A 65 18.72 -11.75 3.73
C ASN A 65 17.39 -12.12 4.42
N GLU A 66 17.18 -13.39 4.71
CA GLU A 66 15.94 -13.88 5.35
C GLU A 66 15.66 -13.21 6.71
N ASP A 67 16.66 -12.78 7.47
CA ASP A 67 16.51 -12.08 8.75
C ASP A 67 15.95 -10.65 8.62
N GLU A 68 16.01 -10.09 7.42
CA GLU A 68 15.34 -8.84 7.04
C GLU A 68 13.84 -9.06 6.77
N ILE A 69 13.37 -10.31 6.70
CA ILE A 69 11.96 -10.62 6.52
C ILE A 69 11.28 -10.80 7.88
N LYS A 70 10.36 -9.89 8.18
CA LYS A 70 9.43 -10.03 9.29
C LYS A 70 8.21 -10.80 8.80
N THR A 71 8.09 -12.06 9.22
CA THR A 71 6.89 -12.86 8.94
C THR A 71 5.73 -12.40 9.83
N THR A 72 4.50 -12.64 9.35
CA THR A 72 3.23 -12.24 9.96
C THR A 72 3.04 -12.73 11.41
N VAL A 73 3.73 -13.79 11.83
CA VAL A 73 3.74 -14.27 13.22
C VAL A 73 4.43 -13.29 14.17
N TYR A 74 5.35 -12.44 13.68
CA TYR A 74 5.94 -11.34 14.44
C TYR A 74 5.05 -10.09 14.49
N MET A 75 3.98 -10.08 13.71
CA MET A 75 3.14 -8.92 13.40
C MET A 75 1.71 -9.08 13.89
N GLU A 76 1.47 -9.96 14.88
CA GLU A 76 0.14 -10.25 15.41
C GLU A 76 -0.70 -8.97 15.65
N GLN A 77 -1.70 -8.79 14.78
CA GLN A 77 -2.93 -8.01 15.00
C GLN A 77 -2.81 -6.48 15.23
N LYS A 78 -1.80 -5.81 14.67
CA LYS A 78 -1.62 -4.36 14.86
C LYS A 78 -1.59 -3.57 13.55
N TRP A 79 -2.37 -3.94 12.53
CA TRP A 79 -2.27 -3.29 11.21
C TRP A 79 -3.63 -2.85 10.69
N SER A 80 -3.69 -1.65 10.15
CA SER A 80 -4.85 -1.11 9.45
C SER A 80 -4.52 -1.02 7.97
N GLY A 81 -5.20 -1.84 7.16
CA GLY A 81 -5.17 -1.70 5.70
C GLY A 81 -5.90 -0.41 5.30
N CYS A 82 -5.19 0.45 4.59
CA CYS A 82 -5.64 1.75 4.12
C CYS A 82 -5.20 1.96 2.67
N PHE A 83 -5.65 3.06 2.08
CA PHE A 83 -5.27 3.50 0.75
C PHE A 83 -4.78 4.94 0.76
N LEU A 84 -3.80 5.23 -0.08
CA LEU A 84 -3.44 6.58 -0.48
C LEU A 84 -4.64 7.26 -1.16
N ASP A 85 -4.84 8.56 -0.94
CA ASP A 85 -5.99 9.26 -1.49
C ASP A 85 -5.90 9.47 -3.02
N VAL A 86 -6.44 8.51 -3.75
CA VAL A 86 -6.64 8.52 -5.21
C VAL A 86 -8.04 8.03 -5.56
N ASP A 87 -8.45 8.15 -6.83
CA ASP A 87 -9.70 7.56 -7.30
C ASP A 87 -9.61 6.02 -7.30
N THR A 88 -10.10 5.44 -6.22
CA THR A 88 -10.20 4.01 -5.97
C THR A 88 -11.58 3.44 -6.32
N THR A 89 -12.47 4.21 -6.97
CA THR A 89 -13.83 3.76 -7.27
C THR A 89 -13.83 2.49 -8.11
N HIS A 90 -12.95 2.42 -9.10
CA HIS A 90 -12.76 1.23 -9.94
C HIS A 90 -12.32 -0.03 -9.16
N LEU A 91 -11.67 0.14 -7.99
CA LEU A 91 -11.30 -0.98 -7.13
C LEU A 91 -12.54 -1.60 -6.48
N LEU A 92 -13.59 -0.82 -6.21
CA LEU A 92 -14.87 -1.31 -5.67
C LEU A 92 -15.66 -2.14 -6.69
N ASP A 93 -15.41 -1.95 -7.98
CA ASP A 93 -15.99 -2.82 -9.03
C ASP A 93 -15.16 -4.11 -9.22
N GLY A 94 -13.96 -4.17 -8.64
CA GLY A 94 -13.02 -5.28 -8.79
C GLY A 94 -12.58 -5.88 -7.46
N VAL A 95 -11.29 -5.73 -7.16
CA VAL A 95 -10.60 -6.40 -6.05
C VAL A 95 -11.13 -6.03 -4.66
N LEU A 96 -11.86 -4.92 -4.52
CA LEU A 96 -12.51 -4.46 -3.30
C LEU A 96 -14.05 -4.53 -3.35
N SER A 97 -14.63 -5.29 -4.28
CA SER A 97 -16.10 -5.42 -4.40
C SER A 97 -16.82 -5.85 -3.13
N PHE A 98 -16.17 -6.65 -2.28
CA PHE A 98 -16.68 -7.02 -0.96
C PHE A 98 -16.77 -5.85 0.04
N ARG A 99 -16.19 -4.68 -0.29
CA ARG A 99 -16.26 -3.42 0.48
C ARG A 99 -17.18 -2.37 -0.17
N SER A 100 -17.89 -2.71 -1.25
CA SER A 100 -18.75 -1.77 -2.00
C SER A 100 -19.84 -1.10 -1.16
N LEU A 101 -20.25 -1.71 -0.04
CA LEU A 101 -21.24 -1.18 0.90
C LEU A 101 -20.63 -0.52 2.14
N ASP A 102 -19.30 -0.52 2.29
CA ASP A 102 -18.63 0.07 3.45
C ASP A 102 -18.45 1.59 3.29
N ASN A 103 -18.48 2.31 4.41
CA ASN A 103 -18.18 3.75 4.43
C ASN A 103 -16.74 4.04 3.99
N LYS A 104 -16.55 5.06 3.14
CA LYS A 104 -15.22 5.61 2.82
C LYS A 104 -14.84 6.68 3.86
N ASN A 105 -13.87 6.35 4.73
CA ASN A 105 -13.39 7.24 5.78
C ASN A 105 -12.08 7.89 5.37
N PHE A 106 -11.89 9.16 5.76
CA PHE A 106 -10.69 9.93 5.42
C PHE A 106 -9.97 10.38 6.68
N ALA A 107 -8.63 10.45 6.61
CA ALA A 107 -7.80 10.99 7.66
C ALA A 107 -6.55 11.65 7.09
N TYR A 108 -6.03 12.65 7.79
CA TYR A 108 -4.67 13.13 7.56
C TYR A 108 -3.67 12.24 8.27
N PHE A 109 -2.57 11.92 7.59
CA PHE A 109 -1.41 11.25 8.15
C PHE A 109 -0.13 12.07 7.87
N PRO A 110 0.84 12.15 8.80
CA PRO A 110 2.04 12.96 8.61
C PRO A 110 2.99 12.39 7.53
N LYS A 111 3.47 13.25 6.62
CA LYS A 111 4.28 12.87 5.44
C LYS A 111 5.67 12.33 5.79
N ASP A 112 6.21 12.70 6.95
CA ASP A 112 7.53 12.32 7.45
C ASP A 112 7.58 10.90 8.03
N LYS A 113 6.43 10.25 8.24
CA LYS A 113 6.36 8.91 8.83
C LYS A 113 6.59 7.83 7.78
N LEU A 114 7.22 6.73 8.21
CA LEU A 114 7.29 5.50 7.43
C LEU A 114 5.93 4.82 7.40
N ILE A 115 5.60 4.21 6.26
CA ILE A 115 4.43 3.35 6.08
C ILE A 115 4.86 2.07 5.37
N TRP A 116 4.01 1.05 5.45
CA TRP A 116 4.23 -0.17 4.69
C TRP A 116 3.46 -0.12 3.38
N VAL A 117 4.17 -0.30 2.27
CA VAL A 117 3.62 -0.28 0.91
C VAL A 117 4.01 -1.55 0.19
N ARG A 118 3.27 -1.93 -0.86
CA ARG A 118 3.67 -3.07 -1.70
C ARG A 118 5.07 -2.87 -2.27
N ASN A 119 5.81 -3.98 -2.34
CA ASN A 119 7.17 -4.10 -2.86
C ASN A 119 7.18 -3.96 -4.39
N ILE A 120 6.86 -2.77 -4.88
CA ILE A 120 6.75 -2.48 -6.30
C ILE A 120 7.23 -1.07 -6.63
N SER A 121 8.10 -1.00 -7.63
CA SER A 121 8.60 0.21 -8.27
C SER A 121 7.50 0.94 -9.04
N PRO A 122 7.51 2.29 -9.09
CA PRO A 122 6.59 3.03 -9.95
C PRO A 122 6.84 2.84 -11.45
N TYR A 123 8.04 2.34 -11.81
CA TYR A 123 8.44 2.06 -13.18
C TYR A 123 8.23 0.60 -13.52
N LEU A 124 7.84 0.36 -14.77
CA LEU A 124 7.67 -0.95 -15.37
C LEU A 124 8.96 -1.43 -16.05
N ASP A 125 9.08 -2.74 -16.28
CA ASP A 125 10.16 -3.32 -17.06
C ASP A 125 9.96 -3.09 -18.57
N GLU A 126 10.92 -3.57 -19.38
CA GLU A 126 10.89 -3.45 -20.85
C GLU A 126 9.69 -4.16 -21.50
N LYS A 127 9.02 -5.07 -20.78
CA LYS A 127 7.82 -5.79 -21.19
C LYS A 127 6.55 -5.22 -20.56
N ASN A 128 6.62 -4.03 -19.95
CA ASN A 128 5.55 -3.39 -19.19
C ASN A 128 5.08 -4.19 -17.96
N GLY A 129 5.95 -5.04 -17.42
CA GLY A 129 5.72 -5.78 -16.19
C GLY A 129 6.08 -4.98 -14.94
N PRO A 130 5.41 -5.24 -13.80
CA PRO A 130 5.79 -4.66 -12.51
C PRO A 130 7.20 -5.11 -12.08
N ILE A 131 7.99 -4.19 -11.54
CA ILE A 131 9.34 -4.50 -11.00
C ILE A 131 9.32 -4.35 -9.47
N PRO A 132 9.76 -5.35 -8.69
CA PRO A 132 9.88 -5.17 -7.25
C PRO A 132 11.11 -4.33 -6.88
N PHE A 133 11.03 -3.66 -5.73
CA PHE A 133 12.22 -3.05 -5.14
C PHE A 133 13.17 -4.13 -4.65
N VAL A 134 12.65 -5.11 -3.90
CA VAL A 134 13.38 -6.32 -3.46
C VAL A 134 12.94 -7.49 -4.30
N GLY A 135 13.84 -8.05 -5.10
CA GLY A 135 13.53 -9.15 -6.02
C GLY A 135 13.89 -10.51 -5.46
N PHE A 136 14.81 -10.56 -4.49
CA PHE A 136 15.39 -11.81 -4.03
C PHE A 136 15.67 -11.82 -2.53
N VAL A 137 15.53 -13.01 -1.96
CA VAL A 137 15.80 -13.31 -0.56
C VAL A 137 16.88 -14.38 -0.51
N ASN A 138 17.97 -14.09 0.18
CA ASN A 138 18.99 -15.05 0.55
C ASN A 138 18.49 -15.83 1.77
N LYS A 139 18.03 -17.05 1.51
CA LYS A 139 17.62 -18.00 2.54
C LYS A 139 18.73 -19.04 2.73
N PRO A 140 19.23 -19.23 3.96
CA PRO A 140 20.12 -20.34 4.21
C PRO A 140 19.35 -21.68 4.14
N TYR A 141 19.80 -22.57 3.27
CA TYR A 141 19.29 -23.93 3.11
C TYR A 141 20.22 -24.91 3.84
N TYR A 142 19.67 -25.82 4.64
CA TYR A 142 20.45 -26.72 5.50
C TYR A 142 20.24 -28.23 5.19
N PRO A 143 20.64 -28.74 4.02
CA PRO A 143 20.66 -30.17 3.74
C PRO A 143 21.72 -30.85 4.62
N ASN A 144 21.31 -31.90 5.34
CA ASN A 144 22.18 -32.69 6.23
C ASN A 144 22.92 -31.84 7.29
N GLY A 145 22.34 -30.72 7.73
CA GLY A 145 22.94 -29.83 8.73
C GLY A 145 24.05 -28.90 8.21
N ILE A 146 24.34 -28.91 6.91
CA ILE A 146 25.35 -28.06 6.28
C ILE A 146 24.67 -26.82 5.69
N LYS A 147 25.16 -25.62 5.98
CA LYS A 147 24.61 -24.35 5.47
C LYS A 147 25.01 -24.13 4.01
N PHE A 148 24.02 -23.99 3.12
CA PHE A 148 24.18 -23.56 1.75
C PHE A 148 23.40 -22.26 1.49
N PRO A 149 23.92 -21.33 0.68
CA PRO A 149 23.14 -20.19 0.24
C PRO A 149 22.07 -20.66 -0.77
N GLN A 150 20.82 -20.26 -0.54
CA GLN A 150 19.73 -20.41 -1.51
C GLN A 150 19.13 -19.02 -1.78
N GLU A 151 19.02 -18.65 -3.05
CA GLU A 151 18.33 -17.44 -3.47
C GLU A 151 16.89 -17.80 -3.85
N ILE A 152 15.92 -17.10 -3.30
CA ILE A 152 14.49 -17.28 -3.56
C ILE A 152 13.92 -15.96 -4.05
N ALA A 153 13.06 -15.98 -5.06
CA ALA A 153 12.38 -14.77 -5.53
C ALA A 153 11.46 -14.21 -4.43
N ALA A 154 11.58 -12.91 -4.16
CA ALA A 154 10.66 -12.19 -3.29
C ALA A 154 9.36 -11.88 -4.06
N PRO A 155 8.18 -12.26 -3.55
CA PRO A 155 6.92 -11.90 -4.17
C PRO A 155 6.71 -10.38 -4.23
N GLN A 156 6.18 -9.88 -5.34
CA GLN A 156 5.78 -8.46 -5.49
C GLN A 156 4.62 -8.08 -4.55
N ILE A 157 3.88 -9.07 -4.07
CA ILE A 157 2.83 -8.91 -3.07
C ILE A 157 3.38 -8.67 -1.66
N ASP A 158 4.69 -8.77 -1.43
CA ASP A 158 5.26 -8.44 -0.12
C ASP A 158 5.24 -6.92 0.13
N PHE A 159 5.46 -6.52 1.37
CA PHE A 159 5.51 -5.14 1.82
C PHE A 159 6.92 -4.70 2.15
N VAL A 160 7.23 -3.44 1.86
CA VAL A 160 8.47 -2.74 2.24
C VAL A 160 8.11 -1.45 2.97
N GLN A 161 9.06 -0.86 3.69
CA GLN A 161 8.85 0.45 4.31
C GLN A 161 9.17 1.57 3.32
N MET A 162 8.41 2.66 3.38
CA MET A 162 8.63 3.85 2.57
C MET A 162 8.19 5.09 3.35
N PRO A 163 8.93 6.21 3.31
CA PRO A 163 8.41 7.49 3.79
C PRO A 163 7.09 7.82 3.09
N PHE A 164 6.10 8.32 3.84
CA PHE A 164 4.78 8.57 3.27
C PHE A 164 4.83 9.57 2.11
N GLU A 165 5.68 10.60 2.21
CA GLU A 165 5.96 11.51 1.10
C GLU A 165 6.45 10.80 -0.18
N LYS A 166 7.34 9.81 -0.02
CA LYS A 166 7.79 8.98 -1.14
C LYS A 166 6.67 8.13 -1.70
N ALA A 167 5.78 7.56 -0.88
CA ALA A 167 4.65 6.80 -1.41
C ALA A 167 3.71 7.67 -2.27
N ILE A 168 3.55 8.95 -1.93
CA ILE A 168 2.82 9.92 -2.75
C ILE A 168 3.58 10.22 -4.05
N GLU A 169 4.88 10.50 -3.99
CA GLU A 169 5.71 10.69 -5.18
C GLU A 169 5.64 9.48 -6.13
N ARG A 170 5.66 8.26 -5.57
CA ARG A 170 5.51 7.01 -6.31
C ARG A 170 4.20 7.00 -7.10
N LEU A 171 3.09 7.35 -6.46
CA LEU A 171 1.80 7.40 -7.12
C LEU A 171 1.73 8.43 -8.25
N GLU A 172 2.33 9.60 -8.06
CA GLU A 172 2.36 10.63 -9.11
C GLU A 172 3.17 10.18 -10.34
N ILE A 173 4.25 9.42 -10.12
CA ILE A 173 4.98 8.77 -11.22
C ILE A 173 4.09 7.74 -11.91
N VAL A 174 3.43 6.83 -11.17
CA VAL A 174 2.55 5.81 -11.77
C VAL A 174 1.45 6.46 -12.61
N LYS A 175 0.78 7.50 -12.09
CA LYS A 175 -0.24 8.25 -12.82
C LYS A 175 0.28 8.81 -14.14
N ARG A 176 1.48 9.41 -14.11
CA ARG A 176 2.09 10.06 -15.28
C ARG A 176 2.56 9.04 -16.33
N GLU A 177 3.23 7.98 -15.89
CA GLU A 177 3.89 7.04 -16.80
C GLU A 177 2.95 5.96 -17.34
N GLN A 178 1.94 5.55 -16.55
CA GLN A 178 1.08 4.40 -16.88
C GLN A 178 -0.30 4.81 -17.43
N GLY A 179 -0.67 6.09 -17.36
CA GLY A 179 -1.76 6.68 -18.15
C GLY A 179 -3.17 6.11 -17.93
N GLY A 180 -3.41 5.42 -16.80
CA GLY A 180 -4.66 4.70 -16.52
C GLY A 180 -5.14 4.80 -15.07
N GLN A 181 -6.09 3.94 -14.72
CA GLN A 181 -6.55 3.77 -13.35
C GLN A 181 -5.43 3.17 -12.48
N ILE A 182 -5.29 3.69 -11.27
CA ILE A 182 -4.24 3.25 -10.34
C ILE A 182 -4.64 1.93 -9.70
N GLU A 183 -3.94 0.86 -10.06
CA GLU A 183 -4.15 -0.45 -9.48
C GLU A 183 -3.95 -0.48 -7.94
N GLU A 184 -4.61 -1.42 -7.28
CA GLU A 184 -4.55 -1.64 -5.82
C GLU A 184 -3.11 -1.67 -5.32
N ILE A 185 -2.22 -2.36 -6.03
CA ILE A 185 -0.83 -2.58 -5.62
C ILE A 185 -0.01 -1.30 -5.44
N TYR A 186 -0.40 -0.20 -6.11
CA TYR A 186 0.32 1.08 -6.00
C TYR A 186 -0.23 1.98 -4.89
N CYS A 187 -1.53 1.86 -4.57
CA CYS A 187 -2.21 2.74 -3.62
C CYS A 187 -2.50 2.08 -2.26
N GLU A 188 -2.41 0.76 -2.13
CA GLU A 188 -2.56 0.04 -0.88
C GLU A 188 -1.36 0.29 0.06
N LEU A 189 -1.68 0.54 1.34
CA LEU A 189 -0.71 0.66 2.41
C LEU A 189 -1.22 0.03 3.71
N TYR A 190 -0.29 -0.30 4.60
CA TYR A 190 -0.59 -0.69 5.97
C TYR A 190 0.01 0.31 6.98
N LEU A 191 -0.81 0.65 7.97
CA LEU A 191 -0.37 1.38 9.16
C LEU A 191 -0.35 0.46 10.37
N LEU A 192 0.69 0.58 11.19
CA LEU A 192 0.76 -0.02 12.51
C LEU A 192 -0.24 0.61 13.48
N LYS A 193 -0.59 -0.11 14.54
CA LYS A 193 -1.47 0.39 15.62
C LYS A 193 -0.95 1.69 16.22
N SER A 194 0.35 1.76 16.50
CA SER A 194 1.01 2.98 16.99
C SER A 194 0.92 4.14 16.00
N GLN A 195 0.81 3.85 14.70
CA GLN A 195 0.70 4.88 13.67
C GLN A 195 -0.73 5.41 13.53
N LEU A 196 -1.75 4.62 13.91
CA LEU A 196 -3.14 5.08 13.94
C LEU A 196 -3.35 6.26 14.90
N GLU A 197 -2.56 6.32 15.97
CA GLU A 197 -2.61 7.42 16.96
C GLU A 197 -2.19 8.76 16.36
N HIS A 198 -1.51 8.76 15.21
CA HIS A 198 -1.11 9.97 14.48
C HIS A 198 -2.17 10.47 13.50
N LEU A 199 -3.28 9.76 13.33
CA LEU A 199 -4.32 10.14 12.39
C LEU A 199 -5.15 11.32 12.91
N THR A 200 -5.39 12.29 12.04
CA THR A 200 -6.44 13.30 12.26
C THR A 200 -7.63 12.95 11.38
N ILE A 201 -8.70 12.42 11.98
CA ILE A 201 -9.90 12.01 11.25
C ILE A 201 -10.60 13.22 10.62
N ILE A 202 -10.98 13.09 9.35
CA ILE A 202 -11.75 14.09 8.61
C ILE A 202 -13.23 13.71 8.71
N ARG A 203 -14.01 14.57 9.37
CA ARG A 203 -15.47 14.41 9.54
C ARG A 203 -16.21 15.20 8.47
#